data_AF-A0A8J7RC25-F1
#
_entry.id   AF-A0A8J7RC25-F1
#
_cell.length_a   1.000
_cell.length_b   1.000
_cell.length_c   1.000
_cell.angle_alpha   90.00
_cell.angle_beta   90.00
_cell.angle_gamma   90.00
#
_symmetry.space_group_name_H-M   'P 1'
#
loop_
_entity.id
_entity.type
_entity.pdbx_description
1 polymer ?
#
loop_
_entity_poly.entity_id
_entity_poly.type
_entity_poly.pdbx_seq_one_letter_code
_entity_poly.pdbx_strand_id
1 'polypeptide(L)'
;GADGVLVSGCHPRDCHYSAGNFFARRRLELLKQFLPVIGIDPNRFEYTWVSASEGPRWKNVVTNFTARIHELGPAPRWEDVPARYDMPADPAEPIRPLGCGAHPSLPELRDAIKKALAEGLEGVLGWKQGFDAIHAEPVLMTTPEEVDSLIWGPFNVQNLAVQLPLYKGKKIGVVVKGCDSKGVVELLAEGLIARDDVTIFGMGCNGTVSVQRILDRLPEGAAIGSVACKGNKITVQAGGSSYEMTMADVAQDKCRICTRPNAVLSDVFCGSPTTEPEEPKDGRSPALRFLDSLSLVERMGFWKGQMERCIACHACRGACPMCVCRDHCVSDSRNPEWVTQEDTVQQKLFFQLVHAQHLAGRCTGCYECERACPMDIPVFALKQQFGRIIKQVFGFGAGLDVNATPPLLTYQVDEPTIKEHDLA
;
A
#
# COMPACT_ATOMS: atom_id res chain seq x y z
N GLY A 1 19.79 22.80 2.26
CA GLY A 1 18.49 22.60 2.93
C GLY A 1 18.61 23.02 4.38
N ALA A 2 17.60 22.73 5.20
CA ALA A 2 17.66 22.96 6.65
C ALA A 2 18.26 21.74 7.38
N ASP A 3 19.06 21.96 8.43
CA ASP A 3 19.65 20.89 9.25
C ASP A 3 18.67 20.30 10.28
N GLY A 4 17.60 21.04 10.56
CA GLY A 4 16.47 20.63 11.38
C GLY A 4 15.24 21.51 11.12
N VAL A 5 14.06 20.97 11.43
CA VAL A 5 12.77 21.65 11.26
C VAL A 5 12.00 21.59 12.57
N LEU A 6 11.64 22.77 13.09
CA LEU A 6 10.74 22.93 14.23
C LEU A 6 9.39 23.45 13.72
N VAL A 7 8.32 22.74 14.04
CA VAL A 7 6.94 23.17 13.79
C VAL A 7 6.30 23.59 15.11
N SER A 8 5.65 24.75 15.14
CA SER A 8 4.93 25.20 16.33
C SER A 8 3.56 25.76 15.96
N GLY A 9 2.62 25.72 16.90
CA GLY A 9 1.28 26.28 16.75
C GLY A 9 0.63 26.57 18.10
N CYS A 10 -0.61 27.06 18.05
CA CYS A 10 -1.43 27.31 19.24
C CYS A 10 -1.66 26.02 20.04
N HIS A 11 -1.82 26.16 21.36
CA HIS A 11 -2.19 25.05 22.23
C HIS A 11 -3.44 24.31 21.76
N PRO A 12 -3.50 22.98 21.93
CA PRO A 12 -4.75 22.24 21.88
C PRO A 12 -5.85 23.00 22.63
N ARG A 13 -7.04 23.13 22.03
CA ARG A 13 -8.20 23.92 22.53
C ARG A 13 -8.10 25.45 22.37
N ASP A 14 -6.92 26.01 22.14
CA ASP A 14 -6.70 27.45 21.85
C ASP A 14 -6.53 27.73 20.34
N CYS A 15 -6.86 26.76 19.49
CA CYS A 15 -6.69 26.89 18.05
C CYS A 15 -7.69 27.89 17.46
N HIS A 16 -7.19 28.90 16.73
CA HIS A 16 -8.05 29.78 15.95
C HIS A 16 -8.96 29.02 14.97
N TYR A 17 -8.45 27.94 14.38
CA TYR A 17 -9.18 27.05 13.47
C TYR A 17 -9.99 25.96 14.18
N SER A 18 -10.26 26.12 15.49
CA SER A 18 -10.98 25.20 16.38
C SER A 18 -10.32 23.84 16.57
N ALA A 19 -10.07 23.09 15.50
CA ALA A 19 -9.54 21.72 15.55
C ALA A 19 -8.28 21.48 14.69
N GLY A 20 -7.81 22.49 13.95
CA GLY A 20 -6.70 22.33 13.00
C GLY A 20 -5.42 21.76 13.62
N ASN A 21 -5.10 22.15 14.86
CA ASN A 21 -3.94 21.62 15.57
C ASN A 21 -4.08 20.16 16.01
N PHE A 22 -5.30 19.67 16.31
CA PHE A 22 -5.52 18.26 16.59
C PHE A 22 -5.28 17.39 15.35
N PHE A 23 -5.74 17.84 14.18
CA PHE A 23 -5.44 17.17 12.90
C PHE A 23 -3.95 17.22 12.55
N ALA A 24 -3.30 18.36 12.82
CA ALA A 24 -1.87 18.53 12.59
C ALA A 24 -1.04 17.63 13.52
N ARG A 25 -1.40 17.53 14.81
CA ARG A 25 -0.73 16.69 15.81
C ARG A 25 -0.51 15.26 15.32
N ARG A 26 -1.57 14.62 14.80
CA ARG A 26 -1.49 13.26 14.25
C ARG A 26 -0.52 13.18 13.07
N ARG A 27 -0.59 14.14 12.13
CA ARG A 27 0.30 14.17 10.95
C ARG A 27 1.76 14.38 11.33
N LEU A 28 2.03 15.29 12.26
CA LEU A 28 3.38 15.62 12.72
C LEU A 28 4.01 14.46 13.51
N GLU A 29 3.24 13.80 14.37
CA GLU A 29 3.73 12.61 15.09
C GLU A 29 4.08 11.47 14.14
N LEU A 30 3.20 11.21 13.16
CA LEU A 30 3.45 10.19 12.14
C LEU A 30 4.67 10.53 11.29
N LEU A 31 4.84 11.79 10.91
CA LEU A 31 6.02 12.26 10.20
C LEU A 31 7.29 12.00 11.02
N LYS A 32 7.31 12.41 12.30
CA LYS A 32 8.46 12.21 13.21
C LYS A 32 8.89 10.76 13.28
N GLN A 33 7.94 9.83 13.46
CA GLN A 33 8.22 8.39 13.52
C GLN A 33 8.56 7.77 12.15
N PHE A 34 8.17 8.42 11.06
CA PHE A 34 8.44 7.95 9.70
C PHE A 34 9.84 8.35 9.20
N LEU A 35 10.35 9.53 9.53
CA LEU A 35 11.66 10.05 9.08
C LEU A 35 12.82 9.03 9.13
N PRO A 36 12.97 8.19 10.17
CA PRO A 36 14.02 7.17 10.21
C PRO A 36 13.98 6.17 9.05
N VAL A 37 12.81 5.91 8.44
CA VAL A 37 12.69 4.95 7.33
C VAL A 37 13.38 5.43 6.07
N ILE A 38 13.50 6.75 5.89
CA ILE A 38 14.22 7.39 4.79
C ILE A 38 15.63 7.86 5.17
N GLY A 39 16.09 7.47 6.37
CA GLY A 39 17.44 7.78 6.83
C GLY A 39 17.61 9.15 7.47
N ILE A 40 16.53 9.82 7.83
CA ILE A 40 16.59 11.10 8.56
C ILE A 40 16.49 10.83 10.06
N ASP A 41 17.42 11.39 10.83
CA ASP A 41 17.40 11.31 12.28
C ASP A 41 16.13 11.99 12.83
N PRO A 42 15.31 11.29 13.63
CA PRO A 42 14.04 11.83 14.11
C PRO A 42 14.24 13.04 15.05
N ASN A 43 15.42 13.24 15.64
CA ASN A 43 15.75 14.39 16.46
C ASN A 43 15.94 15.69 15.66
N ARG A 44 16.04 15.59 14.33
CA ARG A 44 16.10 16.76 13.43
C ARG A 44 14.72 17.35 13.14
N PHE A 45 13.66 16.70 13.59
CA PHE A 45 12.30 17.20 13.47
C PHE A 45 11.63 17.24 14.83
N GLU A 46 11.03 18.38 15.14
CA GLU A 46 10.29 18.54 16.37
C GLU A 46 9.01 19.32 16.12
N TYR A 47 7.98 19.01 16.88
CA TYR A 47 6.80 19.85 16.92
C TYR A 47 6.40 20.15 18.37
N THR A 48 5.91 21.35 18.61
CA THR A 48 5.47 21.77 19.94
C THR A 48 4.27 22.71 19.83
N TRP A 49 3.69 23.06 20.98
CA TRP A 49 2.57 23.99 21.07
C TRP A 49 2.96 25.14 21.99
N VAL A 50 2.97 26.35 21.45
CA VAL A 50 3.35 27.57 22.16
C VAL A 50 2.39 28.68 21.79
N SER A 51 1.71 29.23 22.79
CA SER A 51 0.81 30.37 22.62
C SER A 51 1.59 31.65 22.33
N ALA A 52 0.94 32.61 21.66
CA ALA A 52 1.52 33.92 21.38
C ALA A 52 1.91 34.71 22.66
N SER A 53 1.31 34.37 23.81
CA SER A 53 1.63 34.97 25.11
C SER A 53 2.83 34.30 25.82
N GLU A 54 3.32 33.15 25.34
CA GLU A 54 4.38 32.37 25.99
C GLU A 54 5.78 32.66 25.42
N GLY A 55 6.13 33.95 25.30
CA GLY A 55 7.44 34.39 24.78
C GLY A 55 8.65 33.72 25.44
N PRO A 56 8.72 33.61 26.78
CA PRO A 56 9.81 32.90 27.46
C PRO A 56 9.92 31.42 27.07
N ARG A 57 8.79 30.71 26.94
CA ARG A 57 8.76 29.30 26.52
C ARG A 57 9.26 29.17 25.08
N TRP A 58 8.78 30.02 24.16
CA TRP A 58 9.23 30.01 22.78
C TRP A 58 10.74 30.16 22.66
N LYS A 59 11.31 31.11 23.41
CA LYS A 59 12.76 31.30 23.48
C LYS A 59 13.48 30.01 23.92
N ASN A 60 13.00 29.35 24.97
CA ASN A 60 13.62 28.12 25.48
C ASN A 60 13.54 26.99 24.44
N VAL A 61 12.36 26.74 23.86
CA VAL A 61 12.16 25.73 22.81
C VAL A 61 13.14 25.95 21.65
N VAL A 62 13.19 27.17 21.11
CA VAL A 62 14.08 27.48 19.97
C VAL A 62 15.55 27.32 20.37
N THR A 63 15.94 27.81 21.55
CA THR A 63 17.32 27.69 22.05
C THR A 63 17.74 26.23 22.18
N ASN A 64 16.90 25.40 22.80
CA ASN A 64 17.21 23.98 23.05
C ASN A 64 17.16 23.16 21.75
N PHE A 65 16.23 23.44 20.85
CA PHE A 65 16.21 22.81 19.53
C PHE A 65 17.43 23.20 18.71
N THR A 66 17.78 24.48 18.63
CA THR A 66 18.99 24.93 17.91
C THR A 66 20.27 24.33 18.50
N ALA A 67 20.40 24.27 19.82
CA ALA A 67 21.54 23.62 20.47
C ALA A 67 21.66 22.14 20.05
N ARG A 68 20.55 21.40 20.10
CA ARG A 68 20.48 20.00 19.63
C ARG A 68 20.90 19.85 18.17
N ILE A 69 20.42 20.73 17.28
CA ILE A 69 20.79 20.69 15.85
C ILE A 69 22.29 20.98 15.66
N HIS A 70 22.86 21.92 16.41
CA HIS A 70 24.31 22.16 16.38
C HIS A 70 25.11 20.94 16.88
N GLU A 71 24.65 20.26 17.93
CA GLU A 71 25.27 19.03 18.44
C GLU A 71 25.20 17.88 17.43
N LEU A 72 24.08 17.73 16.73
CA LEU A 72 23.91 16.74 15.65
C LEU A 72 24.73 17.09 14.40
N GLY A 73 25.17 18.33 14.26
CA GLY A 73 25.89 18.83 13.10
C GLY A 73 25.03 18.90 11.81
N PRO A 74 25.67 19.22 10.67
CA PRO A 74 24.99 19.34 9.39
C PRO A 74 24.20 18.09 9.02
N ALA A 75 23.00 18.25 8.46
CA ALA A 75 22.22 17.12 7.97
C ALA A 75 22.93 16.44 6.78
N PRO A 76 22.91 15.10 6.69
CA PRO A 76 23.45 14.39 5.54
C PRO A 76 22.80 14.90 4.25
N ARG A 77 23.64 15.27 3.28
CA ARG A 77 23.16 15.68 1.96
C ARG A 77 22.95 14.45 1.10
N TRP A 78 21.81 14.39 0.40
CA TRP A 78 21.44 13.26 -0.45
C TRP A 78 22.47 13.00 -1.54
N GLU A 79 23.12 14.05 -2.03
CA GLU A 79 24.13 13.97 -3.08
C GLU A 79 25.40 13.24 -2.59
N ASP A 80 25.74 13.40 -1.31
CA ASP A 80 26.98 12.88 -0.71
C ASP A 80 26.86 11.42 -0.23
N VAL A 81 25.65 10.90 -0.07
CA VAL A 81 25.44 9.53 0.41
C VAL A 81 25.62 8.53 -0.76
N PRO A 82 26.45 7.48 -0.60
CA PRO A 82 26.57 6.44 -1.62
C PRO A 82 25.23 5.75 -1.90
N ALA A 83 24.87 5.63 -3.18
CA ALA A 83 23.66 4.94 -3.58
C ALA A 83 23.79 3.43 -3.29
N ARG A 84 22.69 2.84 -2.82
CA ARG A 84 22.56 1.40 -2.57
C ARG A 84 21.44 0.83 -3.44
N TYR A 85 21.74 -0.26 -4.12
CA TYR A 85 20.79 -0.97 -4.99
C TYR A 85 20.48 -2.37 -4.49
N ASP A 86 21.11 -2.81 -3.40
CA ASP A 86 20.86 -4.11 -2.81
C ASP A 86 19.42 -4.20 -2.29
N MET A 87 18.81 -5.35 -2.58
CA MET A 87 17.49 -5.76 -2.13
C MET A 87 17.66 -6.92 -1.15
N PRO A 88 16.69 -7.20 -0.26
CA PRO A 88 16.76 -8.36 0.63
C PRO A 88 16.95 -9.66 -0.18
N ALA A 89 18.03 -10.40 0.14
CA ALA A 89 18.55 -11.49 -0.67
C ALA A 89 17.61 -12.70 -0.79
N ASP A 90 16.78 -12.95 0.23
CA ASP A 90 15.74 -13.97 0.17
C ASP A 90 14.51 -13.53 0.96
N PRO A 91 13.31 -13.63 0.36
CA PRO A 91 12.10 -13.30 1.07
C PRO A 91 11.78 -14.38 2.10
N ALA A 92 11.39 -13.96 3.30
CA ALA A 92 11.08 -14.89 4.40
C ALA A 92 10.04 -15.95 4.01
N GLU A 93 10.11 -17.10 4.67
CA GLU A 93 9.12 -18.16 4.57
C GLU A 93 7.70 -17.61 4.80
N PRO A 94 6.71 -17.98 3.95
CA PRO A 94 5.34 -17.57 4.16
C PRO A 94 4.79 -18.04 5.52
N ILE A 95 4.05 -17.17 6.20
CA ILE A 95 3.42 -17.48 7.50
C ILE A 95 2.24 -18.47 7.39
N ARG A 96 1.87 -18.83 6.16
CA ARG A 96 0.83 -19.82 5.84
C ARG A 96 1.18 -20.52 4.52
N PRO A 97 0.68 -21.74 4.28
CA PRO A 97 0.83 -22.39 2.99
C PRO A 97 0.30 -21.53 1.85
N LEU A 98 1.13 -21.36 0.82
CA LEU A 98 0.74 -20.75 -0.45
C LEU A 98 0.52 -21.85 -1.49
N GLY A 99 -0.43 -21.63 -2.40
CA GLY A 99 -0.88 -22.68 -3.32
C GLY A 99 -1.66 -22.14 -4.51
N CYS A 100 -1.95 -23.01 -5.46
CA CYS A 100 -2.62 -22.66 -6.70
C CYS A 100 -4.12 -22.99 -6.67
N GLY A 101 -4.83 -22.55 -5.61
CA GLY A 101 -6.30 -22.73 -5.54
C GLY A 101 -6.73 -23.99 -4.80
N ALA A 102 -6.26 -24.19 -3.57
CA ALA A 102 -6.94 -25.09 -2.67
C ALA A 102 -8.21 -24.37 -2.15
N HIS A 103 -9.38 -24.88 -2.52
CA HIS A 103 -10.72 -24.54 -1.97
C HIS A 103 -11.65 -23.49 -2.65
N PRO A 104 -11.30 -22.72 -3.70
CA PRO A 104 -12.26 -21.87 -4.43
C PRO A 104 -13.04 -22.64 -5.50
N SER A 105 -14.37 -22.44 -5.58
CA SER A 105 -15.23 -23.06 -6.60
C SER A 105 -15.55 -22.08 -7.73
N LEU A 106 -14.80 -22.16 -8.83
CA LEU A 106 -15.06 -21.34 -10.02
C LEU A 106 -16.46 -21.59 -10.64
N PRO A 107 -16.98 -22.83 -10.70
CA PRO A 107 -18.36 -23.06 -11.13
C PRO A 107 -19.39 -22.32 -10.27
N GLU A 108 -19.30 -22.42 -8.93
CA GLU A 108 -20.20 -21.69 -8.02
C GLU A 108 -20.11 -20.17 -8.21
N LEU A 109 -18.90 -19.65 -8.41
CA LEU A 109 -18.70 -18.22 -8.67
C LEU A 109 -19.39 -17.80 -9.97
N ARG A 110 -19.21 -18.57 -11.05
CA ARG A 110 -19.85 -18.27 -12.34
C ARG A 110 -21.36 -18.30 -12.23
N ASP A 111 -21.93 -19.31 -11.57
CA ASP A 111 -23.37 -19.44 -11.39
C ASP A 111 -23.93 -18.27 -10.56
N ALA A 112 -23.25 -17.89 -9.47
CA ALA A 112 -23.63 -16.75 -8.65
C ALA A 112 -23.60 -15.42 -9.44
N ILE A 113 -22.58 -15.21 -10.27
CA ILE A 113 -22.47 -14.02 -11.11
C ILE A 113 -23.57 -13.99 -12.17
N LYS A 114 -23.81 -15.10 -12.89
CA LYS A 114 -24.86 -15.22 -13.91
C LYS A 114 -26.24 -14.92 -13.32
N LYS A 115 -26.51 -15.44 -12.12
CA LYS A 115 -27.73 -15.15 -11.37
C LYS A 115 -27.85 -13.65 -11.05
N ALA A 116 -26.79 -13.04 -10.52
CA ALA A 116 -26.82 -11.63 -10.15
C ALA A 116 -27.00 -10.70 -11.36
N LEU A 117 -26.39 -11.01 -12.52
CA LEU A 117 -26.64 -10.29 -13.77
C LEU A 117 -28.11 -10.38 -14.19
N ALA A 118 -28.73 -11.56 -14.09
CA ALA A 118 -30.15 -11.74 -14.38
C ALA A 118 -31.07 -10.99 -13.40
N GLU A 119 -30.61 -10.74 -12.17
CA GLU A 119 -31.33 -9.99 -11.12
C GLU A 119 -31.12 -8.47 -11.19
N GLY A 120 -30.43 -7.97 -12.22
CA GLY A 120 -30.34 -6.53 -12.52
C GLY A 120 -29.00 -5.87 -12.17
N LEU A 121 -27.95 -6.65 -11.96
CA LEU A 121 -26.57 -6.13 -11.91
C LEU A 121 -26.12 -5.74 -13.32
N GLU A 122 -25.57 -4.54 -13.49
CA GLU A 122 -25.18 -3.99 -14.80
C GLU A 122 -23.86 -4.55 -15.34
N GLY A 123 -23.04 -5.15 -14.47
CA GLY A 123 -21.82 -5.84 -14.85
C GLY A 123 -21.01 -6.30 -13.64
N VAL A 124 -20.07 -7.22 -13.84
CA VAL A 124 -19.20 -7.76 -12.80
C VAL A 124 -17.74 -7.66 -13.21
N LEU A 125 -16.94 -7.03 -12.35
CA LEU A 125 -15.49 -6.96 -12.47
C LEU A 125 -14.87 -8.29 -12.04
N GLY A 126 -14.07 -8.88 -12.92
CA GLY A 126 -13.31 -10.09 -12.67
C GLY A 126 -11.99 -10.11 -13.45
N TRP A 127 -11.48 -11.31 -13.70
CA TRP A 127 -10.28 -11.51 -14.52
C TRP A 127 -10.57 -12.53 -15.61
N LYS A 128 -9.96 -12.33 -16.77
CA LYS A 128 -9.87 -13.32 -17.85
C LYS A 128 -8.40 -13.54 -18.21
N GLN A 129 -8.16 -14.52 -19.09
CA GLN A 129 -6.83 -14.74 -19.65
C GLN A 129 -6.36 -13.48 -20.40
N GLY A 130 -5.14 -13.04 -20.13
CA GLY A 130 -4.46 -11.97 -20.83
C GLY A 130 -3.75 -12.46 -22.10
N PHE A 131 -2.67 -11.78 -22.48
CA PHE A 131 -1.97 -12.03 -23.75
C PHE A 131 -1.16 -13.34 -23.79
N ASP A 132 -0.82 -13.91 -22.63
CA ASP A 132 -0.17 -15.22 -22.50
C ASP A 132 -0.66 -15.95 -21.24
N ALA A 133 -0.14 -17.16 -20.98
CA ALA A 133 -0.60 -18.02 -19.88
C ALA A 133 -0.22 -17.54 -18.46
N ILE A 134 0.72 -16.60 -18.29
CA ILE A 134 1.13 -16.07 -16.97
C ILE A 134 0.51 -14.68 -16.69
N HIS A 135 -0.24 -14.12 -17.64
CA HIS A 135 -0.91 -12.84 -17.48
C HIS A 135 -2.43 -13.00 -17.42
N ALA A 136 -3.02 -12.50 -16.33
CA ALA A 136 -4.46 -12.26 -16.24
C ALA A 136 -4.74 -10.77 -16.48
N GLU A 137 -5.89 -10.43 -17.08
CA GLU A 137 -6.33 -9.04 -17.24
C GLU A 137 -7.71 -8.79 -16.64
N PRO A 138 -7.94 -7.61 -16.04
CA PRO A 138 -9.26 -7.19 -15.60
C PRO A 138 -10.29 -7.21 -16.74
N VAL A 139 -11.51 -7.64 -16.44
CA VAL A 139 -12.63 -7.61 -17.37
C VAL A 139 -13.90 -7.17 -16.65
N LEU A 140 -14.71 -6.33 -17.30
CA LEU A 140 -16.10 -6.08 -16.91
C LEU A 140 -16.98 -7.01 -17.75
N MET A 141 -17.64 -7.97 -17.10
CA MET A 141 -18.56 -8.90 -17.74
C MET A 141 -19.99 -8.40 -17.55
N THR A 142 -20.73 -8.20 -18.64
CA THR A 142 -22.07 -7.64 -18.67
C THR A 142 -23.14 -8.64 -19.14
N THR A 143 -22.72 -9.77 -19.74
CA THR A 143 -23.63 -10.85 -20.13
C THR A 143 -23.24 -12.19 -19.49
N PRO A 144 -24.18 -13.14 -19.33
CA PRO A 144 -23.87 -14.48 -18.80
C PRO A 144 -22.80 -15.24 -19.60
N GLU A 145 -22.72 -15.03 -20.91
CA GLU A 145 -21.73 -15.69 -21.78
C GLU A 145 -20.32 -15.17 -21.52
N GLU A 146 -20.17 -13.87 -21.24
CA GLU A 146 -18.86 -13.28 -20.90
C GLU A 146 -18.29 -13.86 -19.59
N VAL A 147 -19.15 -14.32 -18.68
CA VAL A 147 -18.77 -14.96 -17.40
C VAL A 147 -18.01 -16.27 -17.61
N ASP A 148 -18.17 -16.94 -18.75
CA ASP A 148 -17.46 -18.19 -19.05
C ASP A 148 -15.95 -17.96 -19.29
N SER A 149 -15.56 -16.72 -19.59
CA SER A 149 -14.14 -16.32 -19.71
C SER A 149 -13.45 -16.06 -18.36
N LEU A 150 -14.22 -16.04 -17.26
CA LEU A 150 -13.71 -15.75 -15.93
C LEU A 150 -12.68 -16.79 -15.48
N ILE A 151 -11.53 -16.34 -15.01
CA ILE A 151 -10.48 -17.17 -14.42
C ILE A 151 -10.29 -16.83 -12.95
N TRP A 152 -9.87 -17.83 -12.17
CA TRP A 152 -9.46 -17.67 -10.78
C TRP A 152 -8.21 -18.48 -10.50
N GLY A 153 -7.21 -17.86 -9.87
CA GLY A 153 -5.96 -18.51 -9.55
C GLY A 153 -4.88 -17.52 -9.11
N PRO A 154 -3.63 -18.00 -9.02
CA PRO A 154 -2.52 -17.21 -8.48
C PRO A 154 -2.07 -16.05 -9.39
N PHE A 155 -2.55 -16.02 -10.64
CA PHE A 155 -2.27 -14.96 -11.62
C PHE A 155 -3.24 -13.78 -11.56
N ASN A 156 -4.32 -13.87 -10.76
CA ASN A 156 -5.28 -12.79 -10.52
C ASN A 156 -4.67 -11.70 -9.61
N VAL A 157 -3.60 -11.06 -10.07
CA VAL A 157 -2.72 -10.23 -9.25
C VAL A 157 -3.30 -8.84 -8.96
N GLN A 158 -4.11 -8.30 -9.86
CA GLN A 158 -4.67 -6.95 -9.78
C GLN A 158 -5.66 -6.79 -8.63
N ASN A 159 -5.78 -5.58 -8.09
CA ASN A 159 -6.86 -5.22 -7.17
C ASN A 159 -7.95 -4.46 -7.95
N LEU A 160 -9.09 -5.12 -8.19
CA LEU A 160 -10.17 -4.55 -9.01
C LEU A 160 -10.92 -3.41 -8.31
N ALA A 161 -10.75 -3.23 -7.00
CA ALA A 161 -11.37 -2.13 -6.26
C ALA A 161 -11.01 -0.74 -6.83
N VAL A 162 -9.84 -0.61 -7.49
CA VAL A 162 -9.39 0.63 -8.15
C VAL A 162 -10.33 1.13 -9.25
N GLN A 163 -11.17 0.26 -9.79
CA GLN A 163 -12.12 0.59 -10.85
C GLN A 163 -13.50 0.99 -10.32
N LEU A 164 -13.88 0.59 -9.10
CA LEU A 164 -15.22 0.82 -8.56
C LEU A 164 -15.64 2.30 -8.57
N PRO A 165 -14.79 3.28 -8.23
CA PRO A 165 -15.18 4.70 -8.31
C PRO A 165 -15.55 5.18 -9.71
N LEU A 166 -15.11 4.49 -10.77
CA LEU A 166 -15.45 4.82 -12.16
C LEU A 166 -16.90 4.47 -12.53
N TYR A 167 -17.56 3.65 -11.73
CA TYR A 167 -18.92 3.16 -11.97
C TYR A 167 -19.94 3.74 -10.99
N LYS A 168 -19.66 4.92 -10.41
CA LYS A 168 -20.55 5.59 -9.47
C LYS A 168 -21.97 5.74 -10.05
N GLY A 169 -22.98 5.27 -9.30
CA GLY A 169 -24.39 5.30 -9.72
C GLY A 169 -24.81 4.13 -10.60
N LYS A 170 -23.96 3.12 -10.80
CA LYS A 170 -24.29 1.86 -11.47
C LYS A 170 -24.22 0.70 -10.49
N LYS A 171 -25.07 -0.31 -10.69
CA LYS A 171 -25.05 -1.55 -9.90
C LYS A 171 -23.98 -2.50 -10.43
N ILE A 172 -22.81 -2.54 -9.80
CA ILE A 172 -21.65 -3.30 -10.26
C ILE A 172 -21.25 -4.39 -9.27
N GLY A 173 -20.97 -5.58 -9.78
CA GLY A 173 -20.34 -6.65 -9.04
C GLY A 173 -18.81 -6.56 -9.07
N VAL A 174 -18.15 -7.08 -8.05
CA VAL A 174 -16.70 -7.24 -8.06
C VAL A 174 -16.29 -8.57 -7.42
N VAL A 175 -15.44 -9.32 -8.11
CA VAL A 175 -14.79 -10.51 -7.56
C VAL A 175 -13.56 -10.08 -6.76
N VAL A 176 -13.47 -10.49 -5.50
CA VAL A 176 -12.42 -10.02 -4.58
C VAL A 176 -11.65 -11.14 -3.92
N LYS A 177 -10.32 -10.95 -3.85
CA LYS A 177 -9.46 -11.61 -2.87
C LYS A 177 -9.60 -10.92 -1.50
N GLY A 178 -9.06 -11.53 -0.44
CA GLY A 178 -9.00 -10.89 0.87
C GLY A 178 -8.42 -9.47 0.86
N CYS A 179 -7.26 -9.26 0.23
CA CYS A 179 -6.65 -7.93 0.10
C CYS A 179 -7.45 -6.95 -0.77
N ASP A 180 -8.26 -7.44 -1.71
CA ASP A 180 -9.06 -6.59 -2.59
C ASP A 180 -10.31 -6.11 -1.85
N SER A 181 -10.95 -7.01 -1.09
CA SER A 181 -12.12 -6.70 -0.26
C SER A 181 -11.84 -5.58 0.73
N LYS A 182 -10.62 -5.53 1.30
CA LYS A 182 -10.18 -4.42 2.15
C LYS A 182 -10.19 -3.08 1.40
N GLY A 183 -9.83 -3.09 0.12
CA GLY A 183 -9.94 -1.92 -0.76
C GLY A 183 -11.40 -1.47 -0.93
N VAL A 184 -12.31 -2.42 -1.11
CA VAL A 184 -13.76 -2.12 -1.17
C VAL A 184 -14.26 -1.54 0.15
N VAL A 185 -13.87 -2.12 1.29
CA VAL A 185 -14.21 -1.63 2.63
C VAL A 185 -13.76 -0.18 2.82
N GLU A 186 -12.51 0.14 2.44
CA GLU A 186 -11.98 1.49 2.61
C GLU A 186 -12.68 2.51 1.70
N LEU A 187 -13.01 2.13 0.46
CA LEU A 187 -13.80 2.96 -0.45
C LEU A 187 -15.22 3.23 0.10
N LEU A 188 -15.83 2.25 0.75
CA LEU A 188 -17.13 2.41 1.42
C LEU A 188 -17.01 3.31 2.66
N ALA A 189 -15.99 3.09 3.49
CA ALA A 189 -15.78 3.85 4.73
C ALA A 189 -15.55 5.35 4.48
N GLU A 190 -14.95 5.71 3.34
CA GLU A 190 -14.76 7.10 2.93
C GLU A 190 -15.90 7.65 2.05
N GLY A 191 -16.96 6.87 1.80
CA GLY A 191 -18.10 7.28 0.99
C GLY A 191 -17.76 7.51 -0.49
N LEU A 192 -16.69 6.89 -0.98
CA LEU A 192 -16.23 7.01 -2.37
C LEU A 192 -17.07 6.15 -3.33
N ILE A 193 -17.70 5.11 -2.80
CA ILE A 193 -18.69 4.26 -3.46
C ILE A 193 -19.88 4.05 -2.53
N ALA A 194 -21.08 3.81 -3.08
CA ALA A 194 -22.27 3.51 -2.31
C ALA A 194 -22.39 1.99 -2.09
N ARG A 195 -22.84 1.58 -0.90
CA ARG A 195 -22.99 0.16 -0.57
C ARG A 195 -24.04 -0.55 -1.43
N ASP A 196 -25.13 0.16 -1.74
CA ASP A 196 -26.25 -0.36 -2.53
C ASP A 196 -25.91 -0.52 -4.02
N ASP A 197 -24.84 0.12 -4.48
CA ASP A 197 -24.36 0.07 -5.86
C ASP A 197 -23.40 -1.11 -6.09
N VAL A 198 -22.95 -1.82 -5.05
CA VAL A 198 -21.88 -2.81 -5.16
C VAL A 198 -22.27 -4.17 -4.61
N THR A 199 -22.14 -5.21 -5.43
CA THR A 199 -22.25 -6.62 -5.03
C THR A 199 -20.85 -7.24 -4.96
N ILE A 200 -20.50 -7.84 -3.83
CA ILE A 200 -19.12 -8.31 -3.57
C ILE A 200 -19.09 -9.85 -3.58
N PHE A 201 -18.40 -10.42 -4.56
CA PHE A 201 -18.18 -11.86 -4.69
C PHE A 201 -16.81 -12.24 -4.09
N GLY A 202 -16.83 -12.85 -2.92
CA GLY A 202 -15.63 -13.26 -2.19
C GLY A 202 -15.18 -14.68 -2.54
N MET A 203 -13.87 -14.88 -2.55
CA MET A 203 -13.24 -16.18 -2.75
C MET A 203 -12.05 -16.35 -1.79
N GLY A 204 -11.77 -17.59 -1.37
CA GLY A 204 -10.56 -17.92 -0.63
C GLY A 204 -9.30 -17.73 -1.48
N CYS A 205 -8.29 -17.02 -0.97
CA CYS A 205 -7.04 -16.74 -1.68
C CYS A 205 -5.85 -17.52 -1.12
N ASN A 206 -5.22 -18.36 -1.94
CA ASN A 206 -4.00 -19.10 -1.58
C ASN A 206 -2.68 -18.40 -1.96
N GLY A 207 -2.74 -17.11 -2.31
CA GLY A 207 -1.58 -16.31 -2.70
C GLY A 207 -1.57 -15.95 -4.18
N THR A 208 -0.82 -14.90 -4.52
CA THR A 208 -0.65 -14.40 -5.89
C THR A 208 0.83 -14.31 -6.25
N VAL A 209 1.15 -14.50 -7.53
CA VAL A 209 2.54 -14.52 -8.02
C VAL A 209 3.07 -13.14 -8.40
N SER A 210 4.39 -12.97 -8.31
CA SER A 210 5.14 -11.95 -9.02
C SER A 210 5.49 -12.50 -10.39
N VAL A 211 4.94 -11.88 -11.45
CA VAL A 211 5.27 -12.23 -12.84
C VAL A 211 6.78 -12.05 -13.08
N GLN A 212 7.41 -11.01 -12.53
CA GLN A 212 8.84 -10.79 -12.68
C GLN A 212 9.65 -11.97 -12.13
N ARG A 213 9.34 -12.48 -10.93
CA ARG A 213 10.05 -13.63 -10.35
C ARG A 213 9.89 -14.91 -11.17
N ILE A 214 8.78 -15.05 -11.90
CA ILE A 214 8.58 -16.13 -12.87
C ILE A 214 9.49 -15.89 -14.07
N LEU A 215 9.46 -14.70 -14.68
CA LEU A 215 10.27 -14.36 -15.85
C LEU A 215 11.77 -14.53 -15.59
N ASP A 216 12.27 -14.14 -14.40
CA ASP A 216 13.67 -14.30 -14.00
C ASP A 216 14.13 -15.78 -13.96
N ARG A 217 13.18 -16.74 -13.93
CA ARG A 217 13.43 -18.19 -13.93
C ARG A 217 13.31 -18.82 -15.32
N LEU A 218 12.94 -18.04 -16.32
CA LEU A 218 12.77 -18.48 -17.70
C LEU A 218 13.89 -17.90 -18.56
N PRO A 219 14.21 -18.52 -19.71
CA PRO A 219 15.14 -17.92 -20.66
C PRO A 219 14.62 -16.56 -21.14
N GLU A 220 15.51 -15.59 -21.25
CA GLU A 220 15.16 -14.24 -21.69
C GLU A 220 14.45 -14.27 -23.06
N GLY A 221 13.30 -13.60 -23.15
CA GLY A 221 12.49 -13.54 -24.37
C GLY A 221 11.80 -14.86 -24.77
N ALA A 222 11.81 -15.90 -23.92
CA ALA A 222 11.14 -17.15 -24.22
C ALA A 222 9.62 -16.95 -24.36
N ALA A 223 9.06 -17.43 -25.47
CA ALA A 223 7.61 -17.44 -25.67
C ALA A 223 6.93 -18.34 -24.63
N ILE A 224 5.95 -17.77 -23.92
CA ILE A 224 5.16 -18.47 -22.90
C ILE A 224 4.01 -19.22 -23.56
N GLY A 225 3.95 -20.55 -23.35
CA GLY A 225 2.95 -21.42 -23.95
C GLY A 225 1.77 -21.70 -23.03
N SER A 226 2.02 -22.43 -21.93
CA SER A 226 0.96 -22.84 -21.00
C SER A 226 1.47 -22.88 -19.57
N VAL A 227 0.54 -22.81 -18.62
CA VAL A 227 0.81 -22.96 -17.20
C VAL A 227 -0.06 -24.06 -16.63
N ALA A 228 0.54 -24.96 -15.87
CA ALA A 228 -0.16 -25.93 -15.03
C ALA A 228 0.09 -25.63 -13.55
N CYS A 229 -0.94 -25.80 -12.75
CA CYS A 229 -0.95 -25.49 -11.33
C CYS A 229 -1.46 -26.71 -10.56
N LYS A 230 -0.65 -27.25 -9.63
CA LYS A 230 -1.03 -28.41 -8.81
C LYS A 230 -0.48 -28.30 -7.40
N GLY A 231 -1.36 -28.18 -6.41
CA GLY A 231 -0.96 -27.97 -5.02
C GLY A 231 -0.23 -26.65 -4.86
N ASN A 232 1.06 -26.68 -4.48
CA ASN A 232 1.93 -25.52 -4.41
C ASN A 232 2.90 -25.40 -5.60
N LYS A 233 2.80 -26.27 -6.60
CA LYS A 233 3.69 -26.26 -7.77
C LYS A 233 3.08 -25.51 -8.95
N ILE A 234 3.90 -24.68 -9.59
CA ILE A 234 3.63 -24.02 -10.85
C ILE A 234 4.59 -24.59 -11.88
N THR A 235 4.05 -25.06 -13.01
CA THR A 235 4.83 -25.53 -14.15
C THR A 235 4.54 -24.62 -15.34
N VAL A 236 5.56 -23.92 -15.83
CA VAL A 236 5.46 -23.03 -16.99
C VAL A 236 6.13 -23.70 -18.20
N GLN A 237 5.42 -23.75 -19.32
CA GLN A 237 6.00 -24.12 -20.62
C GLN A 237 6.51 -22.85 -21.31
N ALA A 238 7.81 -22.76 -21.54
CA ALA A 238 8.44 -21.60 -22.19
C ALA A 238 9.55 -22.04 -23.15
N GLY A 239 9.59 -21.51 -24.37
CA GLY A 239 10.63 -21.84 -25.35
C GLY A 239 10.78 -23.34 -25.65
N GLY A 240 9.68 -24.09 -25.60
CA GLY A 240 9.67 -25.55 -25.81
C GLY A 240 10.17 -26.40 -24.65
N SER A 241 10.51 -25.80 -23.50
CA SER A 241 10.94 -26.49 -22.29
C SER A 241 9.99 -26.24 -21.12
N SER A 242 10.03 -27.14 -20.12
CA SER A 242 9.20 -27.07 -18.92
C SER A 242 10.02 -26.60 -17.72
N TYR A 243 9.50 -25.61 -17.00
CA TYR A 243 10.13 -25.02 -15.82
C TYR A 243 9.20 -25.17 -14.63
N GLU A 244 9.67 -25.86 -13.59
CA GLU A 244 8.93 -26.05 -12.34
C GLU A 244 9.44 -25.08 -11.26
N MET A 245 8.50 -24.49 -10.52
CA MET A 245 8.77 -23.62 -9.38
C MET A 245 7.66 -23.79 -8.34
N THR A 246 7.91 -23.39 -7.09
CA THR A 246 6.88 -23.39 -6.06
C THR A 246 6.21 -22.03 -5.95
N MET A 247 4.96 -22.01 -5.45
CA MET A 247 4.27 -20.78 -5.09
C MET A 247 5.08 -19.93 -4.12
N ALA A 248 5.85 -20.54 -3.22
CA ALA A 248 6.71 -19.82 -2.29
C ALA A 248 7.89 -19.15 -3.00
N ASP A 249 8.41 -19.69 -4.12
CA ASP A 249 9.53 -19.08 -4.85
C ASP A 249 9.11 -17.79 -5.58
N VAL A 250 7.88 -17.77 -6.08
CA VAL A 250 7.39 -16.70 -6.97
C VAL A 250 6.23 -15.89 -6.40
N ALA A 251 5.85 -16.07 -5.13
CA ALA A 251 4.81 -15.26 -4.49
C ALA A 251 5.16 -13.77 -4.45
N GLN A 252 4.14 -12.92 -4.49
CA GLN A 252 4.26 -11.51 -4.11
C GLN A 252 4.54 -11.38 -2.62
N ASP A 253 5.33 -10.39 -2.21
CA ASP A 253 5.78 -10.27 -0.82
C ASP A 253 4.65 -10.02 0.17
N LYS A 254 3.54 -9.38 -0.26
CA LYS A 254 2.32 -9.29 0.58
C LYS A 254 1.79 -10.66 1.00
N CYS A 255 1.89 -11.68 0.15
CA CYS A 255 1.28 -12.99 0.40
C CYS A 255 2.02 -13.75 1.49
N ARG A 256 3.32 -13.48 1.66
CA ARG A 256 4.18 -14.12 2.67
C ARG A 256 3.82 -13.74 4.10
N ILE A 257 3.21 -12.57 4.28
CA ILE A 257 2.78 -12.03 5.58
C ILE A 257 1.25 -11.88 5.66
N CYS A 258 0.51 -12.46 4.72
CA CYS A 258 -0.92 -12.26 4.61
C CYS A 258 -1.68 -13.02 5.70
N THR A 259 -2.31 -12.26 6.61
CA THR A 259 -3.16 -12.77 7.68
C THR A 259 -4.64 -12.84 7.31
N ARG A 260 -5.03 -12.25 6.16
CA ARG A 260 -6.43 -12.17 5.68
C ARG A 260 -6.58 -12.72 4.26
N PRO A 261 -6.54 -14.06 4.08
CA PRO A 261 -6.71 -14.68 2.78
C PRO A 261 -8.17 -14.64 2.27
N ASN A 262 -9.15 -14.48 3.14
CA ASN A 262 -10.57 -14.42 2.78
C ASN A 262 -11.04 -12.97 2.67
N ALA A 263 -12.09 -12.76 1.88
CA ALA A 263 -12.76 -11.47 1.81
C ALA A 263 -13.24 -11.05 3.21
N VAL A 264 -12.84 -9.86 3.66
CA VAL A 264 -13.31 -9.26 4.92
C VAL A 264 -14.77 -8.86 4.81
N LEU A 265 -15.19 -8.46 3.60
CA LEU A 265 -16.56 -8.16 3.24
C LEU A 265 -16.89 -8.90 1.94
N SER A 266 -18.00 -9.63 1.93
CA SER A 266 -18.57 -10.27 0.74
C SER A 266 -20.08 -10.49 0.92
N ASP A 267 -20.84 -10.33 -0.17
CA ASP A 267 -22.26 -10.68 -0.25
C ASP A 267 -22.45 -12.17 -0.54
N VAL A 268 -21.61 -12.69 -1.43
CA VAL A 268 -21.59 -14.09 -1.82
C VAL A 268 -20.16 -14.58 -1.68
N PHE A 269 -19.96 -15.66 -0.92
CA PHE A 269 -18.66 -16.32 -0.82
C PHE A 269 -18.74 -17.67 -1.52
N CYS A 270 -17.91 -17.91 -2.54
CA CYS A 270 -17.96 -19.14 -3.33
C CYS A 270 -16.75 -20.05 -3.03
N GLY A 271 -17.01 -21.35 -2.88
CA GLY A 271 -16.04 -22.31 -2.35
C GLY A 271 -15.86 -22.21 -0.83
N SER A 272 -14.82 -22.88 -0.32
CA SER A 272 -14.50 -22.90 1.11
C SER A 272 -13.44 -21.84 1.48
N PRO A 273 -13.53 -21.26 2.68
CA PRO A 273 -12.56 -20.28 3.13
C PRO A 273 -11.16 -20.91 3.30
N THR A 274 -10.13 -20.09 3.07
CA THR A 274 -8.74 -20.43 3.38
C THR A 274 -8.46 -20.20 4.86
N THR A 275 -7.69 -21.08 5.50
CA THR A 275 -7.30 -20.90 6.90
C THR A 275 -6.53 -19.59 7.11
N GLU A 276 -6.99 -18.77 8.06
CA GLU A 276 -6.29 -17.55 8.46
C GLU A 276 -5.18 -17.90 9.48
N PRO A 277 -3.93 -17.47 9.25
CA PRO A 277 -2.86 -17.70 10.22
C PRO A 277 -2.98 -16.72 11.40
N GLU A 278 -2.32 -17.03 12.51
CA GLU A 278 -2.11 -16.07 13.59
C GLU A 278 -1.28 -14.87 13.11
N GLU A 279 -1.57 -13.68 13.64
CA GLU A 279 -0.74 -12.50 13.34
C GLU A 279 0.69 -12.68 13.88
N PRO A 280 1.74 -12.39 13.10
CA PRO A 280 3.11 -12.42 13.59
C PRO A 280 3.30 -11.49 14.79
N LYS A 281 3.89 -12.01 15.87
CA LYS A 281 4.11 -11.24 17.12
C LYS A 281 4.98 -9.99 16.91
N ASP A 282 5.94 -10.03 15.99
CA ASP A 282 6.85 -8.91 15.75
C ASP A 282 6.29 -7.85 14.78
N GLY A 283 5.17 -8.13 14.10
CA GLY A 283 4.46 -7.21 13.21
C GLY A 283 5.26 -6.63 12.04
N ARG A 284 6.47 -7.15 11.75
CA ARG A 284 7.38 -6.61 10.74
C ARG A 284 7.39 -7.48 9.48
N SER A 285 7.28 -6.85 8.32
CA SER A 285 7.47 -7.52 7.03
C SER A 285 8.95 -7.70 6.69
N PRO A 286 9.29 -8.60 5.75
CA PRO A 286 10.69 -8.80 5.31
C PRO A 286 11.37 -7.51 4.86
N ALA A 287 10.68 -6.69 4.06
CA ALA A 287 11.20 -5.40 3.61
C ALA A 287 11.46 -4.42 4.77
N LEU A 288 10.56 -4.37 5.77
CA LEU A 288 10.78 -3.56 6.96
C LEU A 288 11.91 -4.10 7.83
N ARG A 289 12.09 -5.42 7.96
CA ARG A 289 13.23 -6.00 8.70
C ARG A 289 14.56 -5.66 8.01
N PHE A 290 14.59 -5.70 6.68
CA PHE A 290 15.76 -5.28 5.92
C PHE A 290 16.09 -3.80 6.17
N LEU A 291 15.13 -2.89 5.99
CA LEU A 291 15.33 -1.47 6.31
C LEU A 291 15.71 -1.25 7.78
N ASP A 292 15.08 -1.98 8.71
CA ASP A 292 15.37 -1.89 10.15
C ASP A 292 16.82 -2.29 10.46
N SER A 293 17.43 -3.18 9.66
CA SER A 293 18.83 -3.62 9.80
C SER A 293 19.87 -2.60 9.30
N LEU A 294 19.45 -1.63 8.50
CA LEU A 294 20.31 -0.57 7.96
C LEU A 294 20.42 0.61 8.93
N SER A 295 21.61 1.21 9.01
CA SER A 295 21.81 2.52 9.64
C SER A 295 21.06 3.63 8.90
N LEU A 296 20.89 4.80 9.51
CA LEU A 296 20.18 5.93 8.89
C LEU A 296 20.82 6.34 7.55
N VAL A 297 22.14 6.44 7.49
CA VAL A 297 22.86 6.79 6.25
C VAL A 297 22.67 5.72 5.18
N GLU A 298 22.68 4.43 5.55
CA GLU A 298 22.43 3.33 4.61
C GLU A 298 20.99 3.32 4.09
N ARG A 299 19.99 3.67 4.92
CA ARG A 299 18.60 3.83 4.47
C ARG A 299 18.46 4.98 3.49
N MET A 300 19.14 6.10 3.75
CA MET A 300 19.18 7.23 2.82
C MET A 300 19.80 6.80 1.48
N GLY A 301 20.92 6.08 1.52
CA GLY A 301 21.58 5.53 0.33
C GLY A 301 20.71 4.52 -0.43
N PHE A 302 19.96 3.69 0.29
CA PHE A 302 18.98 2.77 -0.29
C PHE A 302 17.91 3.52 -1.06
N TRP A 303 17.24 4.50 -0.45
CA TRP A 303 16.20 5.26 -1.16
C TRP A 303 16.78 6.10 -2.30
N LYS A 304 18.00 6.63 -2.17
CA LYS A 304 18.71 7.28 -3.27
C LYS A 304 18.85 6.34 -4.47
N GLY A 305 19.44 5.16 -4.28
CA GLY A 305 19.63 4.19 -5.37
C GLY A 305 18.31 3.69 -5.96
N GLN A 306 17.28 3.48 -5.13
CA GLN A 306 15.95 3.12 -5.62
C GLN A 306 15.30 4.24 -6.45
N MET A 307 15.47 5.51 -6.07
CA MET A 307 14.91 6.64 -6.81
C MET A 307 15.71 6.99 -8.08
N GLU A 308 17.01 6.67 -8.14
CA GLU A 308 17.79 6.74 -9.38
C GLU A 308 17.25 5.77 -10.45
N ARG A 309 16.75 4.59 -10.03
CA ARG A 309 16.08 3.61 -10.91
C ARG A 309 14.68 4.03 -11.33
N CYS A 310 14.03 4.92 -10.58
CA CYS A 310 12.64 5.30 -10.83
C CYS A 310 12.52 6.16 -12.10
N ILE A 311 11.68 5.72 -13.03
CA ILE A 311 11.41 6.40 -14.31
C ILE A 311 10.20 7.35 -14.25
N ALA A 312 9.73 7.68 -13.04
CA ALA A 312 8.58 8.59 -12.81
C ALA A 312 7.31 8.27 -13.64
N CYS A 313 7.05 7.00 -13.96
CA CYS A 313 5.88 6.60 -14.76
C CYS A 313 4.54 6.69 -14.02
N HIS A 314 4.57 6.92 -12.70
CA HIS A 314 3.41 6.99 -11.81
C HIS A 314 2.44 5.78 -11.86
N ALA A 315 2.85 4.62 -12.38
CA ALA A 315 2.03 3.40 -12.37
C ALA A 315 1.61 3.00 -10.95
N CYS A 316 2.47 3.26 -9.95
CA CYS A 316 2.16 3.03 -8.54
C CYS A 316 0.98 3.86 -8.01
N ARG A 317 0.72 5.05 -8.56
CA ARG A 317 -0.45 5.89 -8.29
C ARG A 317 -1.68 5.31 -8.98
N GLY A 318 -1.57 5.02 -10.27
CA GLY A 318 -2.68 4.52 -11.08
C GLY A 318 -3.25 3.18 -10.62
N ALA A 319 -2.40 2.31 -10.05
CA ALA A 319 -2.82 1.01 -9.54
C ALA A 319 -3.40 1.06 -8.11
N CYS A 320 -3.28 2.19 -7.39
CA CYS A 320 -3.73 2.27 -6.00
C CYS A 320 -5.24 2.52 -5.91
N PRO A 321 -6.03 1.66 -5.23
CA PRO A 321 -7.47 1.88 -5.07
C PRO A 321 -7.80 3.12 -4.24
N MET A 322 -6.91 3.53 -3.34
CA MET A 322 -7.11 4.68 -2.45
C MET A 322 -6.48 5.98 -2.97
N CYS A 323 -5.86 5.95 -4.16
CA CYS A 323 -5.43 7.17 -4.83
C CYS A 323 -6.57 7.73 -5.70
N VAL A 324 -7.53 8.37 -5.03
CA VAL A 324 -8.78 8.85 -5.64
C VAL A 324 -8.73 10.30 -6.12
N CYS A 325 -7.72 11.08 -5.73
CA CYS A 325 -7.50 12.44 -6.22
C CYS A 325 -6.93 12.44 -7.65
N ARG A 326 -7.67 11.86 -8.60
CA ARG A 326 -7.20 11.70 -9.99
C ARG A 326 -7.05 13.04 -10.71
N ASP A 327 -7.98 13.97 -10.48
CA ASP A 327 -8.04 15.25 -11.21
C ASP A 327 -7.20 16.37 -10.58
N HIS A 328 -6.87 16.25 -9.29
CA HIS A 328 -6.13 17.26 -8.52
C HIS A 328 -4.97 16.63 -7.74
N CYS A 329 -4.23 15.74 -8.40
CA CYS A 329 -3.06 15.11 -7.78
C CYS A 329 -1.90 16.10 -7.66
N VAL A 330 -1.14 16.00 -6.56
CA VAL A 330 0.10 16.75 -6.35
C VAL A 330 1.14 16.55 -7.46
N SER A 331 1.11 15.39 -8.14
CA SER A 331 2.01 15.09 -9.27
C SER A 331 1.66 15.84 -10.55
N ASP A 332 0.39 16.24 -10.69
CA ASP A 332 -0.15 16.82 -11.92
C ASP A 332 -0.54 18.29 -11.73
N SER A 333 -0.71 18.72 -10.47
CA SER A 333 -1.07 20.09 -10.10
C SER A 333 0.05 21.06 -10.44
N ARG A 334 -0.26 22.01 -11.31
CA ARG A 334 0.60 23.18 -11.60
C ARG A 334 0.25 24.40 -10.74
N ASN A 335 -0.84 24.33 -9.96
CA ASN A 335 -1.25 25.43 -9.09
C ASN A 335 -1.97 24.95 -7.81
N PRO A 336 -1.33 25.04 -6.63
CA PRO A 336 0.10 25.36 -6.46
C PRO A 336 0.99 24.24 -7.01
N GLU A 337 2.18 24.60 -7.49
CA GLU A 337 3.21 23.66 -7.95
C GLU A 337 3.92 23.05 -6.74
N TRP A 338 3.43 21.91 -6.28
CA TRP A 338 4.02 21.19 -5.14
C TRP A 338 5.23 20.33 -5.54
N VAL A 339 5.17 19.71 -6.72
CA VAL A 339 6.20 18.83 -7.27
C VAL A 339 6.59 19.40 -8.64
N THR A 340 7.88 19.64 -8.84
CA THR A 340 8.39 20.12 -10.15
C THR A 340 8.39 18.97 -11.15
N GLN A 341 8.44 19.26 -12.45
CA GLN A 341 8.58 18.23 -13.49
C GLN A 341 10.03 17.72 -13.68
N GLU A 342 10.97 18.12 -12.82
CA GLU A 342 12.35 17.66 -12.89
C GLU A 342 12.47 16.18 -12.50
N ASP A 343 13.25 15.42 -13.26
CA ASP A 343 13.47 13.99 -13.05
C ASP A 343 14.60 13.70 -12.04
N THR A 344 14.63 14.43 -10.92
CA THR A 344 15.68 14.28 -9.89
C THR A 344 15.29 13.26 -8.82
N VAL A 345 16.30 12.69 -8.16
CA VAL A 345 16.11 11.79 -7.00
C VAL A 345 15.24 12.43 -5.93
N GLN A 346 15.49 13.71 -5.64
CA GLN A 346 14.76 14.46 -4.62
C GLN A 346 13.27 14.59 -4.98
N GLN A 347 12.95 14.91 -6.24
CA GLN A 347 11.55 15.04 -6.68
C GLN A 347 10.82 13.70 -6.69
N LYS A 348 11.48 12.63 -7.17
CA LYS A 348 10.94 11.27 -7.17
C LYS A 348 10.65 10.78 -5.75
N LEU A 349 11.58 11.03 -4.82
CA LEU A 349 11.39 10.69 -3.42
C LEU A 349 10.26 11.50 -2.80
N PHE A 350 10.23 12.82 -3.04
CA PHE A 350 9.20 13.70 -2.51
C PHE A 350 7.80 13.25 -2.94
N PHE A 351 7.61 12.89 -4.22
CA PHE A 351 6.37 12.27 -4.68
C PHE A 351 6.03 10.98 -3.90
N GLN A 352 6.99 10.07 -3.72
CA GLN A 352 6.74 8.82 -3.00
C GLN A 352 6.39 9.04 -1.52
N LEU A 353 6.96 10.06 -0.89
CA LEU A 353 6.66 10.48 0.47
C LEU A 353 5.24 11.02 0.59
N VAL A 354 4.86 11.96 -0.28
CA VAL A 354 3.49 12.50 -0.30
C VAL A 354 2.48 11.39 -0.57
N HIS A 355 2.76 10.52 -1.55
CA HIS A 355 1.91 9.38 -1.85
C HIS A 355 1.78 8.41 -0.65
N ALA A 356 2.86 8.09 0.06
CA ALA A 356 2.81 7.24 1.24
C ALA A 356 2.05 7.90 2.40
N GLN A 357 2.26 9.20 2.64
CA GLN A 357 1.59 9.95 3.70
C GLN A 357 0.09 10.12 3.44
N HIS A 358 -0.34 10.37 2.19
CA HIS A 358 -1.76 10.42 1.81
C HIS A 358 -2.49 9.10 2.01
N LEU A 359 -1.75 7.99 2.08
CA LEU A 359 -2.27 6.65 2.32
C LEU A 359 -2.09 6.19 3.77
N ALA A 360 -1.52 7.01 4.65
CA ALA A 360 -1.35 6.66 6.05
C ALA A 360 -2.72 6.52 6.73
N GLY A 361 -3.01 5.30 7.19
CA GLY A 361 -4.32 4.93 7.72
C GLY A 361 -5.34 4.47 6.68
N ARG A 362 -4.99 4.48 5.38
CA ARG A 362 -5.87 4.08 4.27
C ARG A 362 -5.30 2.92 3.44
N CYS A 363 -4.00 2.65 3.55
CA CYS A 363 -3.36 1.57 2.80
C CYS A 363 -3.81 0.19 3.30
N THR A 364 -4.48 -0.57 2.45
CA THR A 364 -5.04 -1.88 2.77
C THR A 364 -4.03 -3.03 2.72
N GLY A 365 -2.79 -2.76 2.30
CA GLY A 365 -1.74 -3.79 2.17
C GLY A 365 -1.79 -4.59 0.87
N CYS A 366 -2.44 -4.07 -0.18
CA CYS A 366 -2.69 -4.82 -1.43
C CYS A 366 -1.49 -4.93 -2.39
N TYR A 367 -0.34 -4.29 -2.12
CA TYR A 367 0.91 -4.39 -2.89
C TYR A 367 0.88 -3.88 -4.35
N GLU A 368 -0.25 -3.35 -4.82
CA GLU A 368 -0.42 -2.87 -6.20
C GLU A 368 0.62 -1.83 -6.62
N CYS A 369 1.05 -0.96 -5.69
CA CYS A 369 2.01 0.09 -5.98
C CYS A 369 3.40 -0.43 -6.37
N GLU A 370 3.81 -1.56 -5.79
CA GLU A 370 5.09 -2.20 -6.07
C GLU A 370 4.97 -3.15 -7.27
N ARG A 371 3.91 -3.96 -7.31
CA ARG A 371 3.62 -4.82 -8.46
C ARG A 371 3.51 -4.05 -9.78
N ALA A 372 2.94 -2.84 -9.76
CA ALA A 372 2.82 -2.02 -10.97
C ALA A 372 4.14 -1.33 -11.37
N CYS A 373 5.19 -1.40 -10.56
CA CYS A 373 6.46 -0.74 -10.85
C CYS A 373 7.26 -1.56 -11.88
N PRO A 374 7.54 -1.04 -13.08
CA PRO A 374 8.34 -1.76 -14.08
C PRO A 374 9.82 -1.89 -13.66
N MET A 375 10.23 -1.15 -12.63
CA MET A 375 11.60 -1.14 -12.12
C MET A 375 11.73 -1.96 -10.83
N ASP A 376 10.68 -2.66 -10.40
CA ASP A 376 10.68 -3.47 -9.16
C ASP A 376 11.19 -2.69 -7.93
N ILE A 377 10.73 -1.43 -7.80
CA ILE A 377 11.12 -0.56 -6.69
C ILE A 377 10.22 -0.88 -5.49
N PRO A 378 10.78 -1.08 -4.28
CA PRO A 378 10.03 -1.52 -3.10
C PRO A 378 9.21 -0.40 -2.43
N VAL A 379 8.44 0.35 -3.21
CA VAL A 379 7.65 1.50 -2.74
C VAL A 379 6.55 1.09 -1.75
N PHE A 380 6.18 -0.19 -1.69
CA PHE A 380 5.24 -0.70 -0.69
C PHE A 380 5.83 -0.63 0.72
N ALA A 381 7.16 -0.73 0.89
CA ALA A 381 7.81 -0.63 2.20
C ALA A 381 7.49 0.69 2.91
N LEU A 382 7.40 1.81 2.17
CA LEU A 382 6.99 3.11 2.72
C LEU A 382 5.56 3.05 3.30
N LYS A 383 4.64 2.38 2.60
CA LYS A 383 3.23 2.27 3.02
C LYS A 383 3.10 1.31 4.20
N GLN A 384 3.87 0.23 4.21
CA GLN A 384 3.96 -0.68 5.35
C GLN A 384 4.50 0.02 6.60
N GLN A 385 5.47 0.93 6.46
CA GLN A 385 5.98 1.69 7.60
C GLN A 385 4.89 2.57 8.21
N PHE A 386 4.12 3.30 7.39
CA PHE A 386 2.98 4.05 7.92
C PHE A 386 1.92 3.14 8.53
N GLY A 387 1.63 1.98 7.93
CA GLY A 387 0.74 0.98 8.51
C GLY A 387 1.20 0.51 9.90
N ARG A 388 2.52 0.28 10.08
CA ARG A 388 3.13 -0.04 11.39
C ARG A 388 2.92 1.08 12.40
N ILE A 389 3.24 2.32 12.03
CA ILE A 389 3.07 3.50 12.89
C ILE A 389 1.59 3.68 13.27
N ILE A 390 0.67 3.60 12.30
CA ILE A 390 -0.78 3.73 12.52
C ILE A 390 -1.29 2.67 13.49
N LYS A 391 -0.88 1.40 13.34
CA LYS A 391 -1.27 0.32 14.26
C LYS A 391 -0.73 0.56 15.67
N GLN A 392 0.52 1.03 15.80
CA GLN A 392 1.15 1.31 17.09
C GLN A 392 0.53 2.52 17.81
N VAL A 393 0.27 3.60 17.09
CA VAL A 393 -0.25 4.86 17.65
C VAL A 393 -1.75 4.78 17.89
N PHE A 394 -2.53 4.20 16.96
CA PHE A 394 -3.99 4.27 17.01
C PHE A 394 -4.69 2.92 17.15
N GLY A 395 -3.96 1.79 17.11
CA GLY A 395 -4.59 0.46 17.08
C GLY A 395 -5.43 0.20 15.82
N PHE A 396 -5.26 1.00 14.78
CA PHE A 396 -6.13 1.01 13.60
C PHE A 396 -5.58 0.13 12.47
N GLY A 397 -6.47 -0.57 11.77
CA GLY A 397 -6.16 -1.33 10.56
C GLY A 397 -7.09 -0.96 9.40
N ALA A 398 -6.52 -0.46 8.31
CA ALA A 398 -7.28 -0.04 7.13
C ALA A 398 -7.98 -1.23 6.44
N GLY A 399 -9.19 -0.97 5.94
CA GLY A 399 -10.03 -1.91 5.21
C GLY A 399 -10.60 -3.06 6.05
N LEU A 400 -10.80 -2.87 7.36
CA LEU A 400 -11.35 -3.89 8.25
C LEU A 400 -12.80 -3.65 8.69
N ASP A 401 -13.24 -2.40 8.72
CA ASP A 401 -14.60 -2.01 9.13
C ASP A 401 -15.07 -0.84 8.26
N VAL A 402 -16.26 -0.98 7.67
CA VAL A 402 -16.88 0.03 6.80
C VAL A 402 -17.35 1.27 7.56
N ASN A 403 -17.49 1.18 8.89
CA ASN A 403 -17.92 2.30 9.72
C ASN A 403 -16.75 3.03 10.38
N ALA A 404 -15.53 2.50 10.25
CA ALA A 404 -14.36 3.07 10.90
C ALA A 404 -13.81 4.24 10.07
N THR A 405 -13.54 5.37 10.74
CA THR A 405 -12.89 6.52 10.09
C THR A 405 -11.37 6.42 10.19
N PRO A 406 -10.62 6.54 9.08
CA PRO A 406 -9.16 6.56 9.10
C PRO A 406 -8.60 7.62 10.08
N PRO A 407 -7.55 7.30 10.86
CA PRO A 407 -7.08 8.19 11.92
C PRO A 407 -6.66 9.59 11.48
N LEU A 408 -6.27 9.78 10.21
CA LEU A 408 -5.89 11.09 9.69
C LEU A 408 -7.06 11.92 9.12
N LEU A 409 -8.25 11.33 9.00
CA LEU A 409 -9.50 11.99 8.62
C LEU A 409 -10.36 12.40 9.82
N THR A 410 -9.90 12.09 11.03
CA THR A 410 -10.54 12.51 12.28
C THR A 410 -9.49 12.95 13.29
N TYR A 411 -9.93 13.44 14.44
CA TYR A 411 -9.08 13.85 15.56
C TYR A 411 -9.71 13.47 16.89
N GLN A 412 -8.89 13.39 17.94
CA GLN A 412 -9.35 13.36 19.33
C GLN A 412 -8.80 14.58 20.05
N VAL A 413 -9.47 15.03 21.11
CA VAL A 413 -8.95 16.12 21.94
C VAL A 413 -7.70 15.64 22.65
N ASP A 414 -7.81 14.48 23.30
CA ASP A 414 -6.73 13.82 24.04
C ASP A 414 -6.36 12.51 23.33
N GLU A 415 -5.06 12.24 23.15
CA GLU A 415 -4.58 10.99 22.53
C GLU A 415 -3.93 10.10 23.59
N PRO A 416 -4.22 8.78 23.61
CA PRO A 416 -3.65 7.88 24.61
C PRO A 416 -2.15 7.63 24.43
N THR A 417 -1.65 7.74 23.19
CA THR A 417 -0.29 7.33 22.80
C THR A 417 0.58 8.50 22.37
N ILE A 418 -0.01 9.61 21.90
CA ILE A 418 0.74 10.80 21.51
C ILE A 418 0.94 11.67 22.74
N LYS A 419 2.17 11.69 23.25
CA LYS A 419 2.55 12.61 24.32
C LYS A 419 2.71 14.02 23.74
N GLU A 420 2.25 15.02 24.49
CA GLU A 420 2.55 16.41 24.13
C GLU A 420 4.05 16.65 24.36
N HIS A 421 4.74 17.08 23.30
CA HIS A 421 6.19 17.29 23.33
C HIS A 421 6.46 18.65 24.01
N ASP A 422 6.59 18.60 25.34
CA ASP A 422 7.18 19.68 26.10
C ASP A 422 8.71 19.59 25.97
N LEU A 423 9.27 20.38 25.05
CA LEU A 423 10.69 20.69 25.12
C LEU A 423 10.89 21.62 26.32
N ALA A 424 11.28 21.04 27.46
CA ALA A 424 11.74 21.78 28.63
C ALA A 424 12.96 22.65 28.29
#